data_AF-A0AAE8LYY7-F1
#
_entry.id   AF-A0AAE8LYY7-F1
#
_cell.length_a   1.000
_cell.length_b   1.000
_cell.length_c   1.000
_cell.angle_alpha   90.00
_cell.angle_beta   90.00
_cell.angle_gamma   90.00
#
_symmetry.space_group_name_H-M   'P 1'
#
loop_
_entity.id
_entity.type
_entity.pdbx_description
1 polymer ?
#
loop_
_entity_poly.entity_id
_entity_poly.type
_entity_poly.pdbx_seq_one_letter_code
_entity_poly.pdbx_strand_id
1 'polypeptide(L)'
;MDQGANWLAIKVLQAIPEKPSSDSFHSHASSDGWVRKIGERLITSTWETFGPYLRDRGNFIKLRELGSMICINTRRSLKEDQDDPQAWIETFSGPNLRWEAIGMMFLYTALGELSASMTAESRKVLERCTEFCSSCITLANMGGSSGSLMLFLMYKRSVLHACMHGETSLPYWKFHAETVAMLTFSGFHDNRPRESSGASSEPTVAMEIRRRVGCQIFVVDKFLATLVGRPPLLTRRFCCIKPPLDLDDGALLSDKEMFRTRVQGLDPDGWETDGCFHSTTLLRVRMMVALIRDEILECVLSQTGDCTFEHLMSLKVKELDLYHGLPAHVICSRTLDEIRNINLQSDYPKLLTRLDHLLNLFLVERALVKQGHSRVDLLTISFEMVVLTLSLWTQKHVWAGIQGESQWIIMGYATLAGAVLCLELMDSDPVIIAPGMNVIAGETYSRSSIIQQLSLLVGCLNATNSSQPNSSISQNIRAVIKKVLDHILNNPSIPPATMGFEGFDFTTDWDSLAQFNLLDDFDWLSQDREMEDSRGLQ
;
A
#
# COMPACT_ATOMS: atom_id res chain seq x y z
N MET A 1 6.11 28.15 -24.98
CA MET A 1 5.60 26.78 -24.78
C MET A 1 5.68 26.07 -26.10
N ASP A 2 6.20 24.85 -26.09
CA ASP A 2 6.17 23.92 -27.22
C ASP A 2 4.73 23.79 -27.76
N GLN A 3 4.55 23.67 -29.08
CA GLN A 3 3.23 23.49 -29.69
C GLN A 3 2.53 22.24 -29.13
N GLY A 4 3.28 21.18 -28.84
CA GLY A 4 2.75 19.96 -28.19
C GLY A 4 2.19 20.23 -26.79
N ALA A 5 2.91 20.98 -25.95
CA ALA A 5 2.47 21.32 -24.60
C ALA A 5 1.20 22.18 -24.59
N ASN A 6 1.09 23.14 -25.52
CA ASN A 6 -0.12 23.97 -25.65
C ASN A 6 -1.34 23.13 -26.05
N TRP A 7 -1.17 22.20 -26.99
CA TRP A 7 -2.25 21.32 -27.41
C TRP A 7 -2.70 20.38 -26.28
N LEU A 8 -1.75 19.80 -25.55
CA LEU A 8 -2.02 18.95 -24.39
C LEU A 8 -2.78 19.73 -23.30
N ALA A 9 -2.33 20.94 -22.97
CA ALA A 9 -3.01 21.81 -22.00
C ALA A 9 -4.47 22.06 -22.40
N ILE A 10 -4.74 22.41 -23.65
CA ILE A 10 -6.11 22.61 -24.15
C ILE A 10 -6.95 21.35 -23.98
N LYS A 11 -6.43 20.18 -24.35
CA LYS A 11 -7.14 18.90 -24.22
C LYS A 11 -7.52 18.58 -22.78
N VAL A 12 -6.59 18.81 -21.85
CA VAL A 12 -6.83 18.65 -20.41
C VAL A 12 -7.94 19.60 -19.94
N LEU A 13 -7.86 20.89 -20.29
CA LEU A 13 -8.87 21.89 -19.88
C LEU A 13 -10.27 21.58 -20.44
N GLN A 14 -10.34 21.07 -21.67
CA GLN A 14 -11.59 20.59 -22.27
C GLN A 14 -12.21 19.40 -21.54
N ALA A 15 -11.45 18.69 -20.72
CA ALA A 15 -11.90 17.50 -20.03
C ALA A 15 -12.17 17.70 -18.54
N ILE A 16 -11.89 18.88 -17.97
CA ILE A 16 -12.11 19.15 -16.54
C ILE A 16 -13.55 18.79 -16.16
N PRO A 17 -13.77 17.93 -15.14
CA PRO A 17 -15.10 17.55 -14.66
C PRO A 17 -15.91 18.75 -14.17
N GLU A 18 -17.19 18.85 -14.54
CA GLU A 18 -18.07 19.97 -14.17
C GLU A 18 -18.64 19.88 -12.75
N LYS A 19 -18.74 18.66 -12.22
CA LYS A 19 -19.26 18.39 -10.89
C LYS A 19 -18.36 17.35 -10.22
N PRO A 20 -18.22 17.40 -8.89
CA PRO A 20 -17.65 16.27 -8.16
C PRO A 20 -18.49 15.01 -8.41
N SER A 21 -17.85 13.84 -8.38
CA SER A 21 -18.54 12.55 -8.48
C SER A 21 -19.57 12.44 -7.35
N SER A 22 -20.82 12.07 -7.67
CA SER A 22 -21.91 11.94 -6.70
C SER A 22 -21.75 10.73 -5.78
N ASP A 23 -20.96 9.75 -6.21
CA ASP A 23 -20.79 8.49 -5.51
C ASP A 23 -19.56 8.54 -4.62
N SER A 24 -19.78 8.30 -3.33
CA SER A 24 -18.77 8.35 -2.28
C SER A 24 -17.88 7.11 -2.34
N PHE A 25 -16.66 7.24 -2.87
CA PHE A 25 -15.58 6.29 -2.61
C PHE A 25 -15.28 6.29 -1.10
N HIS A 26 -15.78 5.29 -0.38
CA HIS A 26 -15.36 5.00 0.99
C HIS A 26 -14.31 3.89 0.94
N SER A 27 -13.04 4.24 0.65
CA SER A 27 -11.98 3.32 1.06
C SER A 27 -11.87 3.41 2.57
N HIS A 28 -12.29 2.33 3.22
CA HIS A 28 -12.27 2.20 4.67
C HIS A 28 -10.82 2.02 5.20
N ALA A 29 -9.84 1.79 4.31
CA ALA A 29 -8.41 1.69 4.63
C ALA A 29 -7.51 2.83 4.08
N SER A 30 -8.00 3.73 3.21
CA SER A 30 -7.16 4.78 2.63
C SER A 30 -7.01 5.93 3.63
N SER A 31 -5.77 6.22 4.02
CA SER A 31 -5.36 7.35 4.89
C SER A 31 -5.45 8.72 4.22
N ASP A 32 -6.34 8.86 3.23
CA ASP A 32 -6.38 9.95 2.25
C ASP A 32 -7.76 10.60 2.11
N GLY A 33 -8.66 10.39 3.07
CA GLY A 33 -9.99 11.00 3.06
C GLY A 33 -9.93 12.53 3.02
N TRP A 34 -8.86 13.14 3.54
CA TRP A 34 -8.59 14.57 3.44
C TRP A 34 -8.46 15.02 1.99
N VAL A 35 -7.90 14.20 1.12
CA VAL A 35 -7.61 14.64 -0.23
C VAL A 35 -8.83 14.61 -1.13
N ARG A 36 -9.80 13.74 -0.85
CA ARG A 36 -11.13 13.83 -1.47
C ARG A 36 -11.78 15.18 -1.19
N LYS A 37 -11.75 15.63 0.06
CA LYS A 37 -12.29 16.95 0.45
C LYS A 37 -11.58 18.06 -0.32
N ILE A 38 -10.28 17.93 -0.58
CA ILE A 38 -9.53 18.88 -1.42
C ILE A 38 -9.97 18.79 -2.89
N GLY A 39 -10.10 17.59 -3.46
CA GLY A 39 -10.55 17.40 -4.85
C GLY A 39 -11.92 18.03 -5.12
N GLU A 40 -12.89 17.81 -4.23
CA GLU A 40 -14.22 18.42 -4.32
C GLU A 40 -14.15 19.96 -4.25
N ARG A 41 -13.39 20.50 -3.29
CA ARG A 41 -13.16 21.96 -3.17
C ARG A 41 -12.49 22.54 -4.41
N LEU A 42 -11.54 21.81 -5.00
CA LEU A 42 -10.81 22.23 -6.20
C LEU A 42 -11.70 22.29 -7.44
N ILE A 43 -12.56 21.29 -7.65
CA ILE A 43 -13.54 21.31 -8.75
C ILE A 43 -14.44 22.53 -8.61
N THR A 44 -15.05 22.73 -7.44
CA THR A 44 -15.96 23.86 -7.17
C THR A 44 -15.26 25.20 -7.41
N SER A 45 -14.12 25.43 -6.76
CA SER A 45 -13.34 26.68 -6.90
C SER A 45 -12.93 26.97 -8.34
N THR A 46 -12.58 25.93 -9.12
CA THR A 46 -12.18 26.06 -10.52
C THR A 46 -13.33 26.53 -11.40
N TRP A 47 -14.54 25.99 -11.20
CA TRP A 47 -15.71 26.38 -11.99
C TRP A 47 -16.28 27.74 -11.58
N GLU A 48 -16.19 28.10 -10.30
CA GLU A 48 -16.52 29.44 -9.82
C GLU A 48 -15.58 30.49 -10.42
N THR A 49 -14.28 30.23 -10.43
CA THR A 49 -13.27 31.20 -10.89
C THR A 49 -13.15 31.25 -12.42
N PHE A 50 -13.13 30.09 -13.09
CA PHE A 50 -12.81 29.97 -14.52
C PHE A 50 -13.97 29.44 -15.39
N GLY A 51 -15.19 29.36 -14.85
CA GLY A 51 -16.39 29.03 -15.62
C GLY A 51 -16.51 29.79 -16.95
N PRO A 52 -16.25 31.12 -17.02
CA PRO A 52 -16.28 31.88 -18.28
C PRO A 52 -15.26 31.43 -19.36
N TYR A 53 -14.20 30.74 -18.95
CA TYR A 53 -13.19 30.14 -19.83
C TYR A 53 -13.56 28.70 -20.20
N LEU A 54 -14.12 27.93 -19.27
CA LEU A 54 -14.33 26.49 -19.39
C LEU A 54 -15.69 26.09 -20.01
N ARG A 55 -16.72 26.95 -19.91
CA ARG A 55 -18.08 26.65 -20.45
C ARG A 55 -18.08 26.46 -21.97
N ASP A 56 -17.34 27.29 -22.70
CA ASP A 56 -17.17 27.15 -24.14
C ASP A 56 -15.91 26.32 -24.44
N ARG A 57 -16.07 24.99 -24.39
CA ARG A 57 -14.99 24.02 -24.66
C ARG A 57 -14.38 24.17 -26.06
N GLY A 58 -15.06 24.84 -27.00
CA GLY A 58 -14.58 25.08 -28.36
C GLY A 58 -13.70 26.34 -28.50
N ASN A 59 -13.67 27.20 -27.48
CA ASN A 59 -12.92 28.45 -27.53
C ASN A 59 -11.43 28.24 -27.23
N PHE A 60 -10.69 27.80 -28.24
CA PHE A 60 -9.25 27.52 -28.13
C PHE A 60 -8.41 28.72 -27.67
N ILE A 61 -8.85 29.95 -27.95
CA ILE A 61 -8.14 31.17 -27.54
C ILE A 61 -8.22 31.32 -26.03
N LYS A 62 -9.44 31.29 -25.45
CA LYS A 62 -9.65 31.35 -24.00
C LYS A 62 -8.95 30.20 -23.27
N LEU A 63 -9.06 28.98 -23.79
CA LEU A 63 -8.41 27.83 -23.17
C LEU A 63 -6.88 27.93 -23.20
N ARG A 64 -6.31 28.49 -24.27
CA ARG A 64 -4.86 28.75 -24.35
C ARG A 64 -4.41 29.82 -23.36
N GLU A 65 -5.21 30.88 -23.17
CA GLU A 65 -4.95 31.91 -22.16
C GLU A 65 -4.95 31.31 -20.75
N LEU A 66 -5.99 30.53 -20.42
CA LEU A 66 -6.11 29.83 -19.14
C LEU A 66 -4.94 28.86 -18.93
N GLY A 67 -4.60 28.04 -19.92
CA GLY A 67 -3.46 27.12 -19.85
C GLY A 67 -2.13 27.85 -19.64
N SER A 68 -1.95 29.03 -20.25
CA SER A 68 -0.75 29.86 -20.06
C SER A 68 -0.66 30.39 -18.63
N MET A 69 -1.78 30.84 -18.04
CA MET A 69 -1.83 31.28 -16.65
C MET A 69 -1.51 30.13 -15.68
N ILE A 70 -2.11 28.95 -15.89
CA ILE A 70 -1.83 27.77 -15.06
C ILE A 70 -0.36 27.36 -15.16
N CYS A 71 0.24 27.41 -16.36
CA CYS A 71 1.68 27.17 -16.54
C CYS A 71 2.54 28.18 -15.77
N ILE A 72 2.17 29.47 -15.77
CA ILE A 72 2.88 30.50 -15.00
C ILE A 72 2.77 30.22 -13.51
N ASN A 73 1.57 29.90 -13.01
CA ASN A 73 1.35 29.54 -11.62
C ASN A 73 2.18 28.31 -11.24
N THR A 74 2.16 27.26 -12.07
CA THR A 74 2.87 26.00 -11.84
C THR A 74 4.39 26.17 -11.75
N ARG A 75 4.97 27.14 -12.45
CA ARG A 75 6.41 27.46 -12.36
C ARG A 75 6.82 28.13 -11.06
N ARG A 76 5.87 28.72 -10.33
CA ARG A 76 6.17 29.33 -9.02
C ARG A 76 6.31 28.23 -7.98
N SER A 77 7.20 28.43 -7.02
CA SER A 77 7.29 27.55 -5.85
C SER A 77 5.97 27.60 -5.06
N LEU A 78 5.51 26.44 -4.62
CA LEU A 78 4.31 26.32 -3.79
C LEU A 78 4.61 26.89 -2.39
N LYS A 79 3.71 27.74 -1.88
CA LYS A 79 3.85 28.29 -0.53
C LYS A 79 3.34 27.27 0.50
N GLU A 80 4.26 26.53 1.11
CA GLU A 80 3.95 25.43 2.04
C GLU A 80 4.09 25.82 3.52
N ASP A 81 4.31 27.09 3.81
CA ASP A 81 4.50 27.70 5.13
C ASP A 81 3.22 28.31 5.70
N GLN A 82 2.06 27.97 5.13
CA GLN A 82 0.78 28.50 5.56
C GLN A 82 0.29 27.80 6.83
N ASP A 83 0.02 28.58 7.87
CA ASP A 83 -0.56 28.07 9.13
C ASP A 83 -2.04 27.71 8.97
N ASP A 84 -2.77 28.47 8.16
CA ASP A 84 -4.20 28.30 7.97
C ASP A 84 -4.50 27.29 6.84
N PRO A 85 -5.31 26.26 7.09
CA PRO A 85 -5.63 25.25 6.08
C PRO A 85 -6.30 25.82 4.82
N GLN A 86 -7.12 26.87 4.94
CA GLN A 86 -7.78 27.49 3.78
C GLN A 86 -6.81 28.33 2.97
N ALA A 87 -6.00 29.16 3.65
CA ALA A 87 -4.94 29.92 3.01
C ALA A 87 -3.97 29.01 2.24
N TRP A 88 -3.66 27.82 2.78
CA TRP A 88 -2.87 26.82 2.09
C TRP A 88 -3.54 26.33 0.78
N ILE A 89 -4.84 26.00 0.81
CA ILE A 89 -5.59 25.56 -0.39
C ILE A 89 -5.66 26.67 -1.44
N GLU A 90 -5.82 27.93 -1.02
CA GLU A 90 -5.83 29.10 -1.91
C GLU A 90 -4.50 29.30 -2.67
N THR A 91 -3.40 28.73 -2.19
CA THR A 91 -2.10 28.80 -2.89
C THR A 91 -2.05 28.01 -4.20
N PHE A 92 -2.99 27.07 -4.41
CA PHE A 92 -3.05 26.22 -5.60
C PHE A 92 -4.46 26.08 -6.19
N SER A 93 -5.41 26.91 -5.75
CA SER A 93 -6.80 26.95 -6.22
C SER A 93 -7.18 28.36 -6.69
N GLY A 94 -8.41 28.51 -7.21
CA GLY A 94 -8.90 29.78 -7.73
C GLY A 94 -7.91 30.45 -8.70
N PRO A 95 -7.59 31.75 -8.54
CA PRO A 95 -6.62 32.45 -9.39
C PRO A 95 -5.20 31.84 -9.40
N ASN A 96 -4.84 31.07 -8.37
CA ASN A 96 -3.55 30.40 -8.25
C ASN A 96 -3.55 28.95 -8.76
N LEU A 97 -4.58 28.54 -9.50
CA LEU A 97 -4.73 27.18 -10.01
C LEU A 97 -3.46 26.68 -10.74
N ARG A 98 -3.08 25.43 -10.45
CA ARG A 98 -1.87 24.77 -10.96
C ARG A 98 -2.20 23.42 -11.62
N TRP A 99 -1.28 22.89 -12.43
CA TRP A 99 -1.50 21.61 -13.12
C TRP A 99 -1.61 20.42 -12.17
N GLU A 100 -0.91 20.44 -11.04
CA GLU A 100 -0.98 19.42 -10.00
C GLU A 100 -2.39 19.37 -9.40
N ALA A 101 -3.01 20.54 -9.17
CA ALA A 101 -4.37 20.65 -8.65
C ALA A 101 -5.41 20.11 -9.65
N ILE A 102 -5.24 20.39 -10.94
CA ILE A 102 -6.10 19.84 -12.00
C ILE A 102 -5.92 18.31 -12.10
N GLY A 103 -4.68 17.82 -12.02
CA GLY A 103 -4.38 16.39 -12.00
C GLY A 103 -5.08 15.67 -10.85
N MET A 104 -5.11 16.29 -9.67
CA MET A 104 -5.86 15.77 -8.53
C MET A 104 -7.37 15.67 -8.81
N MET A 105 -7.98 16.65 -9.49
CA MET A 105 -9.41 16.55 -9.84
C MET A 105 -9.70 15.30 -10.69
N PHE A 106 -8.89 15.04 -11.72
CA PHE A 106 -9.02 13.84 -12.55
C PHE A 106 -8.77 12.56 -11.77
N LEU A 107 -7.73 12.54 -10.95
CA LEU A 107 -7.41 11.42 -10.07
C LEU A 107 -8.60 11.07 -9.15
N TYR A 108 -9.27 12.07 -8.56
CA TYR A 108 -10.43 11.81 -7.69
C TYR A 108 -11.65 11.33 -8.46
N THR A 109 -11.90 11.89 -9.64
CA THR A 109 -12.96 11.37 -10.50
C THR A 109 -12.68 9.91 -10.86
N ALA A 110 -11.44 9.56 -11.20
CA ALA A 110 -11.05 8.18 -11.48
C ALA A 110 -11.26 7.24 -10.27
N LEU A 111 -10.82 7.65 -9.07
CA LEU A 111 -11.02 6.87 -7.85
C LEU A 111 -12.52 6.71 -7.51
N GLY A 112 -13.33 7.75 -7.71
CA GLY A 112 -14.78 7.70 -7.53
C GLY A 112 -15.46 6.69 -8.46
N GLU A 113 -15.08 6.68 -9.74
CA GLU A 113 -15.57 5.68 -10.69
C GLU A 113 -15.15 4.28 -10.26
N LEU A 114 -13.92 4.07 -9.80
CA LEU A 114 -13.42 2.76 -9.39
C LEU A 114 -14.20 2.14 -8.22
N SER A 115 -14.75 2.93 -7.29
CA SER A 115 -15.67 2.41 -6.25
C SER A 115 -17.06 2.06 -6.76
N ALA A 116 -17.52 2.71 -7.81
CA ALA A 116 -18.86 2.50 -8.32
C ALA A 116 -18.97 1.13 -9.02
N SER A 117 -20.18 0.60 -9.14
CA SER A 117 -20.41 -0.62 -9.93
C SER A 117 -19.87 -0.41 -11.35
N MET A 118 -18.86 -1.22 -11.73
CA MET A 118 -18.05 -1.04 -12.95
C MET A 118 -18.85 -1.23 -14.26
N THR A 119 -19.65 -0.24 -14.63
CA THR A 119 -20.30 -0.16 -15.94
C THR A 119 -19.27 0.03 -17.06
N ALA A 120 -19.67 -0.17 -18.32
CA ALA A 120 -18.79 0.11 -19.46
C ALA A 120 -18.46 1.62 -19.57
N GLU A 121 -19.41 2.47 -19.19
CA GLU A 121 -19.28 3.91 -19.13
C GLU A 121 -18.29 4.34 -18.04
N SER A 122 -18.41 3.80 -16.82
CA SER A 122 -17.47 4.06 -15.72
C SER A 122 -16.03 3.70 -16.08
N ARG A 123 -15.82 2.57 -16.78
CA ARG A 123 -14.49 2.19 -17.26
C ARG A 123 -13.89 3.19 -18.24
N LYS A 124 -14.69 3.73 -19.17
CA LYS A 124 -14.22 4.77 -20.11
C LYS A 124 -13.85 6.06 -19.38
N VAL A 125 -14.63 6.45 -18.38
CA VAL A 125 -14.34 7.64 -17.55
C VAL A 125 -13.05 7.43 -16.76
N LEU A 126 -12.89 6.26 -16.14
CA LEU A 126 -11.69 5.85 -15.40
C LEU A 126 -10.43 5.93 -16.28
N GLU A 127 -10.44 5.29 -17.45
CA GLU A 127 -9.32 5.31 -18.40
C GLU A 127 -8.96 6.75 -18.81
N ARG A 128 -9.98 7.53 -19.20
CA ARG A 128 -9.80 8.91 -19.65
C ARG A 128 -9.27 9.83 -18.54
N CYS A 129 -9.78 9.71 -17.32
CA CYS A 129 -9.31 10.50 -16.19
C CYS A 129 -7.87 10.11 -15.79
N THR A 130 -7.52 8.83 -15.88
CA THR A 130 -6.15 8.35 -15.65
C THR A 130 -5.15 8.93 -16.65
N GLU A 131 -5.55 8.99 -17.93
CA GLU A 131 -4.76 9.62 -19.00
C GLU A 131 -4.56 11.13 -18.75
N PHE A 132 -5.63 11.85 -18.38
CA PHE A 132 -5.52 13.29 -18.08
C PHE A 132 -4.75 13.58 -16.79
N CYS A 133 -4.86 12.73 -15.76
CA CYS A 133 -4.01 12.81 -14.58
C CYS A 133 -2.52 12.72 -14.98
N SER A 134 -2.16 11.76 -15.83
CA SER A 134 -0.79 11.59 -16.35
C SER A 134 -0.33 12.77 -17.22
N SER A 135 -1.26 13.34 -17.99
CA SER A 135 -1.02 14.55 -18.78
C SER A 135 -0.74 15.77 -17.89
N CYS A 136 -1.47 15.91 -16.78
CA CYS A 136 -1.24 16.97 -15.79
C CYS A 136 0.12 16.84 -15.11
N ILE A 137 0.55 15.62 -14.76
CA ILE A 137 1.90 15.35 -14.25
C ILE A 137 2.96 15.77 -15.26
N THR A 138 2.77 15.43 -16.54
CA THR A 138 3.68 15.86 -17.62
C THR A 138 3.78 17.39 -17.72
N LEU A 139 2.64 18.09 -17.71
CA LEU A 139 2.59 19.55 -17.77
C LEU A 139 3.21 20.20 -16.50
N ALA A 140 3.01 19.60 -15.33
CA ALA A 140 3.61 20.04 -14.08
C ALA A 140 5.14 19.87 -14.07
N ASN A 141 5.63 18.74 -14.58
CA ASN A 141 7.06 18.47 -14.76
C ASN A 141 7.72 19.47 -15.72
N MET A 142 7.06 19.83 -16.83
CA MET A 142 7.53 20.90 -17.73
C MET A 142 7.63 22.26 -17.04
N GLY A 143 6.87 22.47 -15.97
CA GLY A 143 6.92 23.65 -15.11
C GLY A 143 7.98 23.59 -14.01
N GLY A 144 8.67 22.45 -13.84
CA GLY A 144 9.64 22.24 -12.75
C GLY A 144 8.99 22.01 -11.38
N SER A 145 7.74 21.52 -11.35
CA SER A 145 7.06 21.28 -10.08
C SER A 145 7.70 20.15 -9.26
N SER A 146 7.89 20.43 -7.96
CA SER A 146 8.53 19.53 -7.00
C SER A 146 8.02 19.73 -5.56
N GLY A 147 6.85 20.35 -5.39
CA GLY A 147 6.25 20.56 -4.06
C GLY A 147 5.50 19.32 -3.55
N SER A 148 4.97 19.42 -2.33
CA SER A 148 4.13 18.40 -1.69
C SER A 148 2.93 18.00 -2.55
N LEU A 149 2.33 18.94 -3.27
CA LEU A 149 1.22 18.70 -4.18
C LEU A 149 1.59 17.77 -5.35
N MET A 150 2.78 17.95 -5.91
CA MET A 150 3.29 17.11 -6.99
C MET A 150 3.63 15.71 -6.48
N LEU A 151 4.33 15.62 -5.35
CA LEU A 151 4.63 14.34 -4.71
C LEU A 151 3.35 13.56 -4.42
N PHE A 152 2.36 14.23 -3.86
CA PHE A 152 1.05 13.65 -3.58
C PHE A 152 0.39 13.10 -4.84
N LEU A 153 0.33 13.90 -5.92
CA LEU A 153 -0.28 13.49 -7.17
C LEU A 153 0.44 12.27 -7.80
N MET A 154 1.77 12.24 -7.75
CA MET A 154 2.58 11.13 -8.25
C MET A 154 2.34 9.84 -7.45
N TYR A 155 2.33 9.95 -6.12
CA TYR A 155 2.01 8.83 -5.23
C TYR A 155 0.61 8.29 -5.53
N LYS A 156 -0.40 9.16 -5.62
CA LYS A 156 -1.76 8.68 -5.86
C LYS A 156 -2.01 8.14 -7.25
N ARG A 157 -1.33 8.65 -8.27
CA ARG A 157 -1.30 8.00 -9.59
C ARG A 157 -0.80 6.56 -9.47
N SER A 158 0.25 6.30 -8.68
CA SER A 158 0.74 4.93 -8.51
C SER A 158 -0.30 4.05 -7.82
N VAL A 159 -0.94 4.54 -6.75
CA VAL A 159 -2.03 3.82 -6.06
C VAL A 159 -3.18 3.50 -7.01
N LEU A 160 -3.66 4.48 -7.78
CA LEU A 160 -4.72 4.27 -8.78
C LEU A 160 -4.33 3.17 -9.79
N HIS A 161 -3.09 3.21 -10.29
CA HIS A 161 -2.58 2.18 -11.20
C HIS A 161 -2.54 0.79 -10.55
N ALA A 162 -2.11 0.69 -9.29
CA ALA A 162 -2.13 -0.58 -8.56
C ALA A 162 -3.56 -1.14 -8.42
N CYS A 163 -4.54 -0.30 -8.11
CA CYS A 163 -5.92 -0.76 -8.01
C CYS A 163 -6.50 -1.24 -9.36
N MET A 164 -6.04 -0.67 -10.49
CA MET A 164 -6.50 -1.07 -11.83
C MET A 164 -5.77 -2.30 -12.39
N HIS A 165 -4.47 -2.42 -12.13
CA HIS A 165 -3.60 -3.36 -12.84
C HIS A 165 -2.81 -4.31 -11.92
N GLY A 166 -2.84 -4.08 -10.60
CA GLY A 166 -2.14 -4.87 -9.59
C GLY A 166 -0.77 -4.32 -9.21
N GLU A 167 -0.34 -4.65 -8.00
CA GLU A 167 0.89 -4.21 -7.33
C GLU A 167 2.15 -4.88 -7.91
N THR A 168 1.98 -5.94 -8.69
CA THR A 168 3.10 -6.66 -9.33
C THR A 168 3.44 -6.11 -10.72
N SER A 169 2.63 -5.17 -11.23
CA SER A 169 2.79 -4.61 -12.58
C SER A 169 4.04 -3.72 -12.70
N LEU A 170 4.81 -3.89 -13.78
CA LEU A 170 6.03 -3.09 -14.03
C LEU A 170 5.78 -1.57 -13.99
N PRO A 171 4.70 -1.01 -14.56
CA PRO A 171 4.47 0.44 -14.49
C PRO A 171 4.24 0.93 -13.06
N TYR A 172 3.59 0.16 -12.20
CA TYR A 172 3.41 0.54 -10.79
C TYR A 172 4.76 0.66 -10.07
N TRP A 173 5.68 -0.28 -10.30
CA TRP A 173 7.04 -0.23 -9.77
C TRP A 173 7.81 1.01 -10.25
N LYS A 174 7.69 1.35 -11.54
CA LYS A 174 8.29 2.58 -12.07
C LYS A 174 7.69 3.83 -11.42
N PHE A 175 6.38 3.90 -11.28
CA PHE A 175 5.71 5.04 -10.64
C PHE A 175 6.06 5.18 -9.15
N HIS A 176 6.21 4.07 -8.42
CA HIS A 176 6.69 4.09 -7.05
C HIS A 176 8.12 4.62 -6.97
N ALA A 177 9.02 4.13 -7.82
CA ALA A 177 10.40 4.62 -7.89
C ALA A 177 10.49 6.12 -8.24
N GLU A 178 9.69 6.60 -9.19
CA GLU A 178 9.56 8.03 -9.50
C GLU A 178 9.09 8.85 -8.28
N THR A 179 8.15 8.30 -7.50
CA THR A 179 7.62 8.95 -6.29
C THR A 179 8.68 9.01 -5.19
N VAL A 180 9.47 7.94 -4.99
CA VAL A 180 10.61 7.90 -4.07
C VAL A 180 11.69 8.92 -4.49
N ALA A 181 11.99 9.01 -5.78
CA ALA A 181 12.91 10.01 -6.31
C ALA A 181 12.41 11.44 -6.05
N MET A 182 11.11 11.70 -6.24
CA MET A 182 10.50 13.00 -5.92
C MET A 182 10.55 13.33 -4.43
N LEU A 183 10.24 12.35 -3.55
CA LEU A 183 10.30 12.49 -2.09
C LEU A 183 11.71 12.89 -1.63
N THR A 184 12.73 12.23 -2.18
CA THR A 184 14.12 12.49 -1.83
C THR A 184 14.63 13.81 -2.42
N PHE A 185 14.34 14.09 -3.69
CA PHE A 185 14.66 15.37 -4.35
C PHE A 185 14.08 16.58 -3.61
N SER A 186 12.83 16.47 -3.13
CA SER A 186 12.15 17.55 -2.42
C SER A 186 12.62 17.73 -0.97
N GLY A 187 13.48 16.83 -0.48
CA GLY A 187 13.95 16.83 0.91
C GLY A 187 12.92 16.36 1.94
N PHE A 188 11.77 15.84 1.50
CA PHE A 188 10.66 15.44 2.39
C PHE A 188 10.89 14.10 3.11
N HIS A 189 11.93 13.37 2.73
CA HIS A 189 12.43 12.20 3.45
C HIS A 189 13.06 12.56 4.82
N ASP A 190 13.40 13.83 5.06
CA ASP A 190 14.07 14.30 6.27
C ASP A 190 13.22 15.33 7.04
N ASN A 191 12.58 14.88 8.12
CA ASN A 191 11.79 15.70 9.03
C ASN A 191 12.55 16.08 10.32
N ARG A 192 13.89 16.05 10.31
CA ARG A 192 14.68 16.56 11.43
C ARG A 192 14.43 18.07 11.62
N PRO A 193 14.38 18.57 12.86
CA PRO A 193 14.31 20.01 13.10
C PRO A 193 15.51 20.70 12.46
N ARG A 194 15.27 21.75 11.67
CA ARG A 194 16.36 22.59 11.15
C ARG A 194 16.79 23.54 12.29
N GLU A 195 18.06 23.49 12.66
CA GLU A 195 18.65 24.25 13.78
C GLU A 195 18.44 25.78 13.68
N SER A 196 18.11 26.30 12.49
CA SER A 196 17.92 27.73 12.22
C SER A 196 16.57 28.30 12.67
N SER A 197 15.63 27.48 13.11
CA SER A 197 14.31 27.93 13.60
C SER A 197 14.24 27.78 15.13
N GLY A 198 14.72 28.80 15.86
CA GLY A 198 14.67 28.89 17.32
C GLY A 198 13.26 29.01 17.93
N ALA A 199 12.21 28.66 17.18
CA ALA A 199 10.86 28.52 17.66
C ALA A 199 10.49 27.04 17.63
N SER A 200 9.86 26.55 18.71
CA SER A 200 9.01 25.36 18.63
C SER A 200 8.09 25.53 17.42
N SER A 201 8.39 24.87 16.31
CA SER A 201 7.57 24.98 15.10
C SER A 201 6.27 24.26 15.40
N GLU A 202 5.24 25.03 15.73
CA GLU A 202 3.88 24.51 15.80
C GLU A 202 3.61 23.67 14.54
N PRO A 203 2.95 22.50 14.67
CA PRO A 203 2.53 21.73 13.50
C PRO A 203 1.69 22.61 12.58
N THR A 204 1.95 22.54 11.27
CA THR A 204 1.09 23.15 10.24
C THR A 204 0.44 22.07 9.39
N VAL A 205 -0.60 22.44 8.64
CA VAL A 205 -1.34 21.52 7.77
C VAL A 205 -0.44 20.94 6.70
N ALA A 206 0.37 21.78 6.06
CA ALA A 206 1.33 21.34 5.05
C ALA A 206 2.37 20.38 5.64
N MET A 207 2.83 20.61 6.88
CA MET A 207 3.73 19.67 7.57
C MET A 207 3.06 18.32 7.81
N GLU A 208 1.83 18.30 8.32
CA GLU A 208 1.10 17.05 8.58
C GLU A 208 0.76 16.31 7.28
N ILE A 209 0.37 17.01 6.22
CA ILE A 209 0.15 16.41 4.89
C ILE A 209 1.44 15.78 4.37
N ARG A 210 2.59 16.49 4.45
CA ARG A 210 3.89 15.94 4.04
C ARG A 210 4.26 14.70 4.86
N ARG A 211 4.03 14.71 6.18
CA ARG A 211 4.27 13.53 7.05
C ARG A 211 3.41 12.35 6.61
N ARG A 212 2.11 12.56 6.39
CA ARG A 212 1.18 11.51 5.94
C ARG A 212 1.64 10.89 4.62
N VAL A 213 1.95 11.71 3.62
CA VAL A 213 2.41 11.22 2.31
C VAL A 213 3.76 10.51 2.41
N GLY A 214 4.71 11.07 3.16
CA GLY A 214 6.01 10.44 3.39
C GLY A 214 5.88 9.07 4.05
N CYS A 215 5.05 8.96 5.10
CA CYS A 215 4.76 7.69 5.76
C CYS A 215 4.13 6.69 4.81
N GLN A 216 3.16 7.10 4.00
CA GLN A 216 2.51 6.21 3.03
C GLN A 216 3.51 5.65 2.01
N ILE A 217 4.38 6.50 1.46
CA ILE A 217 5.40 6.07 0.51
C ILE A 217 6.37 5.07 1.18
N PHE A 218 6.81 5.35 2.41
CA PHE A 218 7.69 4.45 3.14
C PHE A 218 7.03 3.11 3.45
N VAL A 219 5.78 3.11 3.92
CA VAL A 219 4.99 1.89 4.19
C VAL A 219 4.81 1.06 2.92
N VAL A 220 4.43 1.71 1.81
CA VAL A 220 4.27 1.03 0.51
C VAL A 220 5.59 0.46 0.02
N ASP A 221 6.71 1.15 0.22
CA ASP A 221 8.04 0.66 -0.13
C ASP A 221 8.37 -0.66 0.58
N LYS A 222 8.10 -0.76 1.89
CA LYS A 222 8.31 -2.02 2.65
C LYS A 222 7.32 -3.10 2.31
N PHE A 223 6.06 -2.72 2.09
CA PHE A 223 5.04 -3.67 1.65
C PHE A 223 5.42 -4.29 0.31
N LEU A 224 5.83 -3.47 -0.67
CA LEU A 224 6.27 -3.96 -1.96
C LEU A 224 7.51 -4.84 -1.85
N ALA A 225 8.53 -4.39 -1.13
CA ALA A 225 9.72 -5.19 -0.87
C ALA A 225 9.40 -6.55 -0.23
N THR A 226 8.40 -6.62 0.65
CA THR A 226 7.96 -7.89 1.28
C THR A 226 7.13 -8.77 0.35
N LEU A 227 6.29 -8.15 -0.48
CA LEU A 227 5.42 -8.87 -1.42
C LEU A 227 6.22 -9.50 -2.56
N VAL A 228 7.31 -8.84 -2.98
CA VAL A 228 8.13 -9.27 -4.12
C VAL A 228 9.59 -9.63 -3.83
N GLY A 229 10.02 -9.60 -2.56
CA GLY A 229 11.42 -9.74 -2.09
C GLY A 229 12.43 -9.00 -2.92
N ARG A 230 12.06 -7.81 -3.41
CA ARG A 230 13.02 -6.89 -4.03
C ARG A 230 13.56 -5.96 -2.95
N PRO A 231 14.80 -5.46 -3.10
CA PRO A 231 15.34 -4.48 -2.18
C PRO A 231 14.42 -3.26 -2.07
N PRO A 232 14.14 -2.77 -0.84
CA PRO A 232 13.41 -1.53 -0.67
C PRO A 232 14.19 -0.34 -1.25
N LEU A 233 13.48 0.69 -1.73
CA LEU A 233 14.10 1.90 -2.29
C LEU A 233 14.43 2.95 -1.23
N LEU A 234 13.71 2.93 -0.11
CA LEU A 234 13.97 3.78 1.05
C LEU A 234 14.64 2.95 2.14
N THR A 235 15.32 3.59 3.08
CA THR A 235 15.79 2.93 4.32
C THR A 235 15.67 3.91 5.46
N ARG A 236 15.32 3.39 6.64
CA ARG A 236 15.28 4.15 7.90
C ARG A 236 16.63 4.79 8.24
N ARG A 237 17.73 4.31 7.67
CA ARG A 237 19.09 4.84 7.90
C ARG A 237 19.33 6.19 7.24
N PHE A 238 18.63 6.48 6.14
CA PHE A 238 18.75 7.73 5.39
C PHE A 238 17.47 8.57 5.40
N CYS A 239 16.38 8.07 5.97
CA CYS A 239 15.12 8.77 6.09
C CYS A 239 14.82 9.10 7.56
N CYS A 240 14.36 10.31 7.83
CA CYS A 240 13.75 10.69 9.10
C CYS A 240 12.29 11.07 8.85
N ILE A 241 11.42 10.07 8.75
CA ILE A 241 9.99 10.28 8.56
C ILE A 241 9.28 10.10 9.90
N LYS A 242 8.83 11.21 10.48
CA LYS A 242 8.08 11.19 11.75
C LYS A 242 6.65 10.72 11.48
N PRO A 243 6.07 9.83 12.32
CA PRO A 243 4.66 9.50 12.24
C PRO A 243 3.79 10.77 12.27
N PRO A 244 2.71 10.85 11.46
CA PRO A 244 1.80 11.99 11.46
C PRO A 244 1.03 12.03 12.79
N LEU A 245 0.55 13.20 13.22
CA LEU A 245 -0.32 13.31 14.39
C LEU A 245 -1.64 12.57 14.18
N ASP A 246 -2.20 11.97 15.23
CA ASP A 246 -3.44 11.19 15.14
C ASP A 246 -4.70 12.07 15.04
N LEU A 247 -4.82 12.76 13.91
CA LEU A 247 -5.89 13.70 13.62
C LEU A 247 -6.80 13.15 12.53
N ASP A 248 -8.10 13.36 12.66
CA ASP A 248 -9.06 13.09 11.60
C ASP A 248 -8.92 14.08 10.43
N ASP A 249 -9.40 13.68 9.26
CA ASP A 249 -9.29 14.48 8.03
C ASP A 249 -10.13 15.78 8.06
N GLY A 250 -11.14 15.85 8.93
CA GLY A 250 -11.90 17.07 9.22
C GLY A 250 -11.09 18.03 10.07
N ALA A 251 -10.49 17.55 11.17
CA ALA A 251 -9.59 18.36 11.98
C ALA A 251 -8.41 18.93 11.16
N LEU A 252 -7.78 18.12 10.30
CA LEU A 252 -6.66 18.56 9.45
C LEU A 252 -7.02 19.74 8.53
N LEU A 253 -8.26 19.79 8.03
CA LEU A 253 -8.72 20.78 7.05
C LEU A 253 -9.72 21.81 7.62
N SER A 254 -9.70 21.97 8.95
CA SER A 254 -10.56 22.90 9.70
C SER A 254 -10.06 24.35 9.59
N ASP A 255 -10.48 25.25 10.47
CA ASP A 255 -9.85 26.57 10.64
C ASP A 255 -8.63 26.48 11.58
N LYS A 256 -7.79 27.52 11.56
CA LYS A 256 -6.55 27.59 12.35
C LYS A 256 -6.76 27.31 13.85
N GLU A 257 -7.80 27.87 14.46
CA GLU A 257 -8.11 27.71 15.88
C GLU A 257 -8.56 26.28 16.21
N MET A 258 -9.46 25.70 15.41
CA MET A 258 -9.91 24.32 15.59
C MET A 258 -8.75 23.32 15.42
N PHE A 259 -7.91 23.50 14.39
CA PHE A 259 -6.74 22.66 14.16
C PHE A 259 -5.79 22.67 15.36
N ARG A 260 -5.46 23.85 15.89
CA ARG A 260 -4.62 23.99 17.09
C ARG A 260 -5.22 23.34 18.33
N THR A 261 -6.52 23.52 18.54
CA THR A 261 -7.23 22.91 19.68
C THR A 261 -7.15 21.39 19.61
N ARG A 262 -7.34 20.81 18.41
CA ARG A 262 -7.21 19.37 18.19
C ARG A 262 -5.79 18.86 18.42
N VAL A 263 -4.76 19.59 17.96
CA VAL A 263 -3.36 19.26 18.21
C VAL A 263 -3.03 19.27 19.71
N GLN A 264 -3.56 20.23 20.47
CA GLN A 264 -3.34 20.34 21.92
C GLN A 264 -4.05 19.26 22.74
N GLY A 265 -5.08 18.62 22.18
CA GLY A 265 -5.81 17.52 22.81
C GLY A 265 -5.13 16.16 22.71
N LEU A 266 -4.06 16.04 21.90
CA LEU A 266 -3.31 14.80 21.73
C LEU A 266 -2.42 14.51 22.95
N ASP A 267 -2.11 13.24 23.16
CA ASP A 267 -1.13 12.82 24.16
C ASP A 267 0.33 13.21 23.77
N PRO A 268 1.32 13.05 24.67
CA PRO A 268 2.71 13.40 24.37
C PRO A 268 3.34 12.65 23.17
N ASP A 269 2.82 11.47 22.82
CA ASP A 269 3.24 10.68 21.66
C ASP A 269 2.44 11.03 20.39
N GLY A 270 1.47 11.94 20.50
CA GLY A 270 0.64 12.44 19.41
C GLY A 270 -0.54 11.53 19.06
N TRP A 271 -0.99 10.67 19.97
CA TRP A 271 -2.20 9.86 19.83
C TRP A 271 -3.46 10.59 20.27
N GLU A 272 -4.58 10.15 19.71
CA GLU A 272 -5.87 10.62 20.13
C GLU A 272 -6.31 9.98 21.47
N THR A 273 -6.92 10.77 22.35
CA THR A 273 -7.30 10.39 23.72
C THR A 273 -8.77 9.95 23.86
N ASP A 274 -9.67 10.30 22.93
CA ASP A 274 -11.09 9.90 22.95
C ASP A 274 -11.33 8.45 22.47
N GLY A 275 -10.28 7.73 22.05
CA GLY A 275 -10.36 6.33 21.63
C GLY A 275 -10.97 6.11 20.24
N CYS A 276 -11.07 7.17 19.43
CA CYS A 276 -11.53 7.10 18.05
C CYS A 276 -10.46 6.52 17.13
N PHE A 277 -10.84 5.60 16.24
CA PHE A 277 -9.94 5.07 15.22
C PHE A 277 -10.06 5.90 13.93
N HIS A 278 -9.03 6.66 13.59
CA HIS A 278 -8.94 7.44 12.36
C HIS A 278 -8.12 6.71 11.28
N SER A 279 -8.26 7.17 10.04
CA SER A 279 -7.42 6.69 8.93
C SER A 279 -5.92 7.00 9.19
N THR A 280 -5.63 8.11 9.86
CA THR A 280 -4.28 8.48 10.32
C THR A 280 -3.76 7.56 11.44
N THR A 281 -4.64 7.05 12.31
CA THR A 281 -4.28 6.08 13.36
C THR A 281 -3.65 4.83 12.74
N LEU A 282 -4.28 4.24 11.71
CA LEU A 282 -3.72 3.10 10.99
C LEU A 282 -2.39 3.43 10.31
N LEU A 283 -2.28 4.62 9.71
CA LEU A 283 -1.04 5.05 9.06
C LEU A 283 0.13 5.19 10.06
N ARG A 284 -0.14 5.74 11.26
CA ARG A 284 0.85 5.82 12.34
C ARG A 284 1.36 4.44 12.72
N VAL A 285 0.46 3.51 13.00
CA VAL A 285 0.80 2.11 13.33
C VAL A 285 1.63 1.48 12.21
N ARG A 286 1.15 1.58 10.97
CA ARG A 286 1.86 1.01 9.81
C ARG A 286 3.24 1.59 9.63
N MET A 287 3.44 2.88 9.88
CA MET A 287 4.76 3.49 9.82
C MET A 287 5.68 2.88 10.89
N MET A 288 5.20 2.71 12.13
CA MET A 288 5.98 2.09 13.21
C MET A 288 6.36 0.64 12.86
N VAL A 289 5.40 -0.15 12.38
CA VAL A 289 5.63 -1.52 11.91
C VAL A 289 6.60 -1.55 10.72
N ALA A 290 6.48 -0.61 9.78
CA ALA A 290 7.34 -0.53 8.60
C ALA A 290 8.80 -0.20 8.96
N LEU A 291 9.05 0.56 10.03
CA LEU A 291 10.42 0.82 10.50
C LEU A 291 11.10 -0.45 11.03
N ILE A 292 10.35 -1.32 11.70
CA ILE A 292 10.85 -2.64 12.13
C ILE A 292 10.99 -3.54 10.90
N ARG A 293 10.01 -3.52 9.99
CA ARG A 293 10.03 -4.29 8.73
C ARG A 293 11.24 -3.95 7.87
N ASP A 294 11.65 -2.68 7.81
CA ASP A 294 12.86 -2.26 7.11
C ASP A 294 14.12 -2.93 7.67
N GLU A 295 14.24 -3.01 8.99
CA GLU A 295 15.36 -3.69 9.67
C GLU A 295 15.31 -5.21 9.47
N ILE A 296 14.11 -5.82 9.49
CA ILE A 296 13.91 -7.23 9.13
C ILE A 296 14.33 -7.47 7.68
N LEU A 297 13.94 -6.61 6.74
CA LEU A 297 14.30 -6.70 5.32
C LEU A 297 15.80 -6.55 5.09
N GLU A 298 16.48 -5.65 5.80
CA GLU A 298 17.95 -5.57 5.80
C GLU A 298 18.58 -6.90 6.20
N CYS A 299 17.99 -7.60 7.16
CA CYS A 299 18.43 -8.92 7.63
C CYS A 299 18.19 -10.03 6.61
N VAL A 300 16.94 -10.17 6.13
CA VAL A 300 16.54 -11.31 5.29
C VAL A 300 16.98 -11.18 3.84
N LEU A 301 17.21 -9.96 3.35
CA LEU A 301 17.71 -9.72 1.98
C LEU A 301 19.23 -9.53 1.90
N SER A 302 19.95 -9.58 3.03
CA SER A 302 21.41 -9.41 3.03
C SER A 302 22.12 -10.61 2.40
N GLN A 303 23.04 -10.34 1.48
CA GLN A 303 23.88 -11.37 0.84
C GLN A 303 25.06 -11.80 1.71
N THR A 304 25.46 -10.99 2.68
CA THR A 304 26.67 -11.25 3.49
C THR A 304 26.43 -12.22 4.63
N GLY A 305 25.17 -12.58 4.91
CA GLY A 305 24.80 -13.47 6.02
C GLY A 305 24.98 -12.82 7.40
N ASP A 306 25.11 -11.48 7.47
CA ASP A 306 25.40 -10.75 8.71
C ASP A 306 24.27 -10.79 9.75
N CYS A 307 23.09 -11.31 9.40
CA CYS A 307 21.95 -11.36 10.31
C CYS A 307 22.07 -12.51 11.31
N THR A 308 22.50 -12.21 12.52
CA THR A 308 22.68 -13.18 13.60
C THR A 308 21.34 -13.62 14.20
N PHE A 309 21.32 -14.85 14.76
CA PHE A 309 20.18 -15.36 15.53
C PHE A 309 19.74 -14.39 16.65
N GLU A 310 20.71 -13.83 17.38
CA GLU A 310 20.45 -12.86 18.44
C GLU A 310 19.76 -11.59 17.91
N HIS A 311 20.16 -11.12 16.74
CA HIS A 311 19.54 -9.96 16.12
C HIS A 311 18.10 -10.24 15.69
N LEU A 312 17.84 -11.40 15.07
CA LEU A 312 16.46 -11.83 14.74
C LEU A 312 15.57 -11.93 15.99
N MET A 313 16.09 -12.52 17.07
CA MET A 313 15.37 -12.56 18.35
C MET A 313 15.11 -11.17 18.92
N SER A 314 16.06 -10.24 18.79
CA SER A 314 15.85 -8.85 19.21
C SER A 314 14.75 -8.16 18.40
N LEU A 315 14.65 -8.45 17.09
CA LEU A 315 13.59 -7.94 16.22
C LEU A 315 12.22 -8.53 16.58
N LYS A 316 12.17 -9.82 16.92
CA LYS A 316 10.94 -10.46 17.45
C LYS A 316 10.44 -9.75 18.70
N VAL A 317 11.32 -9.50 19.67
CA VAL A 317 10.96 -8.78 20.92
C VAL A 317 10.49 -7.36 20.61
N LYS A 318 11.22 -6.63 19.76
CA LYS A 318 10.87 -5.27 19.36
C LYS A 318 9.47 -5.17 18.73
N GLU A 319 9.10 -6.13 17.89
CA GLU A 319 7.77 -6.20 17.26
C GLU A 319 6.67 -6.53 18.28
N LEU A 320 6.93 -7.44 19.23
CA LEU A 320 6.00 -7.76 20.31
C LEU A 320 5.79 -6.56 21.25
N ASP A 321 6.86 -5.88 21.64
CA ASP A 321 6.82 -4.70 22.50
C ASP A 321 6.07 -3.54 21.82
N LEU A 322 6.30 -3.35 20.52
CA LEU A 322 5.54 -2.37 19.73
C LEU A 322 4.04 -2.64 19.81
N TYR A 323 3.61 -3.88 19.52
CA TYR A 323 2.18 -4.21 19.48
C TYR A 323 1.51 -4.13 20.86
N HIS A 324 2.19 -4.58 21.93
CA HIS A 324 1.68 -4.46 23.30
C HIS A 324 1.64 -3.02 23.81
N GLY A 325 2.50 -2.14 23.29
CA GLY A 325 2.53 -0.71 23.62
C GLY A 325 1.51 0.15 22.88
N LEU A 326 0.78 -0.40 21.89
CA LEU A 326 -0.23 0.37 21.16
C LEU A 326 -1.43 0.75 22.05
N PRO A 327 -2.12 1.87 21.78
CA PRO A 327 -3.35 2.21 22.49
C PRO A 327 -4.41 1.10 22.39
N ALA A 328 -5.14 0.86 23.48
CA ALA A 328 -6.10 -0.25 23.56
C ALA A 328 -7.19 -0.22 22.47
N HIS A 329 -7.58 0.97 21.99
CA HIS A 329 -8.56 1.11 20.92
C HIS A 329 -8.02 0.70 19.54
N VAL A 330 -6.70 0.59 19.37
CA VAL A 330 -6.01 0.17 18.15
C VAL A 330 -5.80 -1.35 18.11
N ILE A 331 -5.58 -1.96 19.27
CA ILE A 331 -5.29 -3.40 19.39
C ILE A 331 -6.52 -4.22 18.97
N CYS A 332 -6.28 -5.26 18.16
CA CYS A 332 -7.30 -6.26 17.87
C CYS A 332 -7.44 -7.19 19.08
N SER A 333 -8.45 -6.94 19.93
CA SER A 333 -8.70 -7.70 21.16
C SER A 333 -9.70 -8.87 21.00
N ARG A 334 -10.21 -9.12 19.78
CA ARG A 334 -11.40 -9.97 19.57
C ARG A 334 -11.07 -11.43 19.28
N THR A 335 -11.90 -12.34 19.81
CA THR A 335 -11.99 -13.75 19.40
C THR A 335 -12.90 -13.91 18.16
N LEU A 336 -12.77 -14.98 17.37
CA LEU A 336 -13.54 -15.19 16.11
C LEU A 336 -15.07 -15.08 16.26
N ASP A 337 -15.65 -15.39 17.42
CA ASP A 337 -17.10 -15.24 17.65
C ASP A 337 -17.55 -13.76 17.59
N GLU A 338 -16.65 -12.82 17.89
CA GLU A 338 -16.87 -11.37 17.78
C GLU A 338 -16.45 -10.80 16.41
N ILE A 339 -15.74 -11.59 15.59
CA ILE A 339 -15.38 -11.30 14.20
C ILE A 339 -16.59 -11.53 13.27
N ARG A 340 -17.61 -12.32 13.68
CA ARG A 340 -18.80 -12.59 12.87
C ARG A 340 -19.76 -11.39 12.70
N ASN A 341 -19.67 -10.38 13.56
CA ASN A 341 -20.47 -9.14 13.53
C ASN A 341 -19.55 -7.90 13.43
N ILE A 342 -18.75 -7.82 12.37
CA ILE A 342 -17.78 -6.72 12.20
C ILE A 342 -18.47 -5.41 11.81
N ASN A 343 -18.14 -4.34 12.54
CA ASN A 343 -18.31 -2.98 12.06
C ASN A 343 -17.11 -2.63 11.17
N LEU A 344 -17.35 -2.49 9.87
CA LEU A 344 -16.32 -2.19 8.86
C LEU A 344 -15.48 -0.96 9.18
N GLN A 345 -16.05 0.04 9.86
CA GLN A 345 -15.32 1.29 10.15
C GLN A 345 -14.36 1.14 11.32
N SER A 346 -14.74 0.37 12.36
CA SER A 346 -13.95 0.27 13.59
C SER A 346 -13.07 -0.96 13.65
N ASP A 347 -13.49 -2.08 13.07
CA ASP A 347 -12.84 -3.37 13.31
C ASP A 347 -11.86 -3.73 12.18
N TYR A 348 -12.13 -3.30 10.95
CA TYR A 348 -11.25 -3.53 9.80
C TYR A 348 -9.84 -2.94 10.00
N PRO A 349 -9.67 -1.69 10.45
CA PRO A 349 -8.33 -1.15 10.68
C PRO A 349 -7.56 -1.85 11.81
N LYS A 350 -8.25 -2.36 12.83
CA LYS A 350 -7.64 -3.16 13.92
C LYS A 350 -7.17 -4.51 13.42
N LEU A 351 -7.96 -5.15 12.56
CA LEU A 351 -7.54 -6.38 11.90
C LEU A 351 -6.30 -6.16 11.02
N LEU A 352 -6.28 -5.08 10.24
CA LEU A 352 -5.10 -4.71 9.45
C LEU A 352 -3.88 -4.47 10.33
N THR A 353 -4.04 -3.83 11.48
CA THR A 353 -2.99 -3.66 12.49
C THR A 353 -2.45 -5.02 12.97
N ARG A 354 -3.33 -5.98 13.26
CA ARG A 354 -2.93 -7.34 13.65
C ARG A 354 -2.20 -8.07 12.53
N LEU A 355 -2.68 -7.98 11.28
CA LEU A 355 -2.05 -8.62 10.13
C LEU A 355 -0.65 -8.02 9.83
N ASP A 356 -0.50 -6.70 9.92
CA ASP A 356 0.79 -6.02 9.74
C ASP A 356 1.82 -6.46 10.79
N HIS A 357 1.38 -6.59 12.05
CA HIS A 357 2.18 -7.13 13.15
C HIS A 357 2.60 -8.60 12.91
N LEU A 358 1.63 -9.45 12.58
CA LEU A 358 1.88 -10.88 12.30
C LEU A 358 2.81 -11.07 11.10
N LEU A 359 2.74 -10.21 10.08
CA LEU A 359 3.63 -10.28 8.93
C LEU A 359 5.10 -10.03 9.32
N ASN A 360 5.38 -9.12 10.24
CA ASN A 360 6.74 -8.93 10.75
C ASN A 360 7.22 -10.16 11.53
N LEU A 361 6.38 -10.69 12.42
CA LEU A 361 6.72 -11.92 13.16
C LEU A 361 6.92 -13.12 12.21
N PHE A 362 6.08 -13.26 11.19
CA PHE A 362 6.21 -14.29 10.16
C PHE A 362 7.58 -14.25 9.47
N LEU A 363 8.02 -13.05 9.05
CA LEU A 363 9.32 -12.88 8.39
C LEU A 363 10.49 -13.24 9.32
N VAL A 364 10.42 -12.81 10.59
CA VAL A 364 11.43 -13.13 11.60
C VAL A 364 11.47 -14.63 11.90
N GLU A 365 10.32 -15.26 12.13
CA GLU A 365 10.25 -16.71 12.38
C GLU A 365 10.72 -17.53 11.18
N ARG A 366 10.38 -17.10 9.96
CA ARG A 366 10.87 -17.76 8.74
C ARG A 366 12.40 -17.70 8.67
N ALA A 367 12.99 -16.56 9.01
CA ALA A 367 14.45 -16.41 9.06
C ALA A 367 15.08 -17.26 10.19
N LEU A 368 14.46 -17.32 11.37
CA LEU A 368 14.91 -18.15 12.49
C LEU A 368 14.87 -19.65 12.16
N VAL A 369 13.81 -20.12 11.49
CA VAL A 369 13.69 -21.52 11.03
C VAL A 369 14.80 -21.89 10.06
N LYS A 370 15.18 -20.97 9.14
CA LYS A 370 16.36 -21.17 8.27
C LYS A 370 17.67 -21.36 9.06
N GLN A 371 17.76 -20.83 10.28
CA GLN A 371 18.89 -20.99 11.18
C GLN A 371 18.74 -22.18 12.16
N GLY A 372 17.75 -23.06 11.94
CA GLY A 372 17.52 -24.26 12.75
C GLY A 372 16.61 -24.06 13.97
N HIS A 373 15.93 -22.91 14.10
CA HIS A 373 14.92 -22.70 15.14
C HIS A 373 13.67 -23.56 14.91
N SER A 374 12.90 -23.79 15.97
CA SER A 374 11.61 -24.49 15.89
C SER A 374 10.63 -23.76 14.98
N ARG A 375 9.95 -24.52 14.11
CA ARG A 375 8.90 -24.00 13.20
C ARG A 375 7.52 -23.81 13.85
N VAL A 376 7.35 -24.11 15.13
CA VAL A 376 6.06 -24.04 15.85
C VAL A 376 5.43 -22.64 15.75
N ASP A 377 6.23 -21.60 16.02
CA ASP A 377 5.74 -20.21 16.01
C ASP A 377 5.41 -19.78 14.57
N LEU A 378 6.26 -20.12 13.60
CA LEU A 378 6.02 -19.86 12.18
C LEU A 378 4.68 -20.45 11.71
N LEU A 379 4.38 -21.69 12.07
CA LEU A 379 3.12 -22.36 11.71
C LEU A 379 1.91 -21.73 12.39
N THR A 380 2.05 -21.39 13.67
CA THR A 380 1.00 -20.73 14.47
C THR A 380 0.63 -19.38 13.86
N ILE A 381 1.65 -18.55 13.58
CA ILE A 381 1.47 -17.23 12.95
C ILE A 381 0.87 -17.38 11.54
N SER A 382 1.37 -18.32 10.74
CA SER A 382 0.86 -18.57 9.39
C SER A 382 -0.62 -18.97 9.41
N PHE A 383 -0.99 -19.86 10.32
CA PHE A 383 -2.38 -20.26 10.49
C PHE A 383 -3.27 -19.08 10.93
N GLU A 384 -2.81 -18.26 11.88
CA GLU A 384 -3.52 -17.05 12.32
C GLU A 384 -3.75 -16.08 11.15
N MET A 385 -2.71 -15.78 10.37
CA MET A 385 -2.78 -14.88 9.22
C MET A 385 -3.80 -15.35 8.17
N VAL A 386 -3.81 -16.66 7.87
CA VAL A 386 -4.78 -17.24 6.91
C VAL A 386 -6.19 -17.15 7.46
N VAL A 387 -6.43 -17.56 8.71
CA VAL A 387 -7.76 -17.50 9.34
C VAL A 387 -8.31 -16.07 9.38
N LEU A 388 -7.50 -15.12 9.84
CA LEU A 388 -7.88 -13.71 9.93
C LEU A 388 -8.19 -13.13 8.54
N THR A 389 -7.36 -13.43 7.54
CA THR A 389 -7.58 -12.94 6.17
C THR A 389 -8.83 -13.54 5.52
N LEU A 390 -9.09 -14.83 5.74
CA LEU A 390 -10.27 -15.51 5.19
C LEU A 390 -11.57 -15.12 5.90
N SER A 391 -11.51 -14.68 7.16
CA SER A 391 -12.67 -14.16 7.89
C SER A 391 -13.28 -12.94 7.19
N LEU A 392 -12.45 -12.07 6.60
CA LEU A 392 -12.88 -10.95 5.77
C LEU A 392 -13.66 -11.42 4.53
N TRP A 393 -13.23 -12.52 3.93
CA TRP A 393 -13.80 -13.02 2.69
C TRP A 393 -15.11 -13.77 2.89
N THR A 394 -15.20 -14.61 3.92
CA THR A 394 -16.39 -15.41 4.18
C THR A 394 -17.63 -14.55 4.45
N GLN A 395 -17.44 -13.30 4.84
CA GLN A 395 -18.50 -12.32 5.09
C GLN A 395 -18.82 -11.42 3.89
N LYS A 396 -18.41 -11.74 2.66
CA LYS A 396 -18.57 -10.93 1.43
C LYS A 396 -19.82 -10.05 1.27
N HIS A 397 -20.98 -10.47 1.80
CA HIS A 397 -22.22 -9.68 1.78
C HIS A 397 -22.12 -8.40 2.65
N VAL A 398 -21.37 -8.43 3.75
CA VAL A 398 -21.00 -7.27 4.57
C VAL A 398 -19.93 -6.45 3.85
N TRP A 399 -18.95 -7.10 3.22
CA TRP A 399 -17.77 -6.48 2.59
C TRP A 399 -17.98 -6.05 1.13
N ALA A 400 -19.21 -6.12 0.61
CA ALA A 400 -19.54 -5.71 -0.75
C ALA A 400 -19.28 -4.21 -1.00
N GLY A 401 -19.20 -3.39 0.06
CA GLY A 401 -18.77 -1.98 -0.01
C GLY A 401 -17.26 -1.77 -0.12
N ILE A 402 -16.44 -2.82 0.00
CA ILE A 402 -14.97 -2.80 0.01
C ILE A 402 -14.43 -3.49 -1.27
N GLN A 403 -15.13 -3.35 -2.40
CA GLN A 403 -14.71 -3.97 -3.66
C GLN A 403 -13.32 -3.43 -4.06
N GLY A 404 -12.38 -4.35 -4.32
CA GLY A 404 -10.98 -4.03 -4.69
C GLY A 404 -9.96 -4.22 -3.56
N GLU A 405 -10.29 -3.98 -2.28
CA GLU A 405 -9.30 -4.07 -1.19
C GLU A 405 -9.07 -5.50 -0.69
N SER A 406 -9.98 -6.43 -0.98
CA SER A 406 -9.84 -7.83 -0.52
C SER A 406 -8.66 -8.56 -1.19
N GLN A 407 -8.31 -8.21 -2.43
CA GLN A 407 -7.32 -8.96 -3.18
C GLN A 407 -5.89 -8.74 -2.68
N TRP A 408 -5.50 -7.50 -2.38
CA TRP A 408 -4.16 -7.22 -1.88
C TRP A 408 -3.93 -7.80 -0.49
N ILE A 409 -4.96 -7.89 0.37
CA ILE A 409 -4.86 -8.56 1.68
C ILE A 409 -4.63 -10.06 1.50
N ILE A 410 -5.40 -10.70 0.62
CA ILE A 410 -5.20 -12.12 0.33
C ILE A 410 -3.78 -12.35 -0.21
N MET A 411 -3.31 -11.49 -1.13
CA MET A 411 -1.98 -11.65 -1.73
C MET A 411 -0.85 -11.37 -0.75
N GLY A 412 -0.98 -10.30 0.04
CA GLY A 412 0.06 -9.83 0.95
C GLY A 412 0.18 -10.63 2.25
N TYR A 413 -0.89 -11.29 2.70
CA TYR A 413 -0.89 -12.02 3.98
C TYR A 413 -1.19 -13.51 3.80
N ALA A 414 -2.35 -13.87 3.24
CA ALA A 414 -2.79 -15.27 3.21
C ALA A 414 -1.99 -16.14 2.23
N THR A 415 -1.52 -15.60 1.11
CA THR A 415 -0.70 -16.37 0.15
C THR A 415 0.63 -16.80 0.77
N LEU A 416 1.36 -15.87 1.39
CA LEU A 416 2.67 -16.15 2.03
C LEU A 416 2.54 -17.13 3.19
N ALA A 417 1.48 -16.98 4.01
CA ALA A 417 1.23 -17.89 5.11
C ALA A 417 0.70 -19.26 4.63
N GLY A 418 -0.18 -19.27 3.63
CA GLY A 418 -0.75 -20.49 3.04
C GLY A 418 0.30 -21.37 2.39
N ALA A 419 1.35 -20.78 1.83
CA ALA A 419 2.56 -21.47 1.36
C ALA A 419 3.19 -22.38 2.43
N VAL A 420 3.46 -21.80 3.59
CA VAL A 420 4.09 -22.50 4.71
C VAL A 420 3.19 -23.62 5.23
N LEU A 421 1.88 -23.37 5.25
CA LEU A 421 0.90 -24.39 5.63
C LEU A 421 0.82 -25.54 4.60
N CYS A 422 0.95 -25.25 3.30
CA CYS A 422 1.05 -26.30 2.28
C CYS A 422 2.28 -27.19 2.50
N LEU A 423 3.44 -26.59 2.82
CA LEU A 423 4.66 -27.33 3.15
C LEU A 423 4.48 -28.22 4.37
N GLU A 424 3.88 -27.68 5.44
CA GLU A 424 3.56 -28.45 6.65
C GLU A 424 2.65 -29.65 6.36
N LEU A 425 1.69 -29.49 5.45
CA LEU A 425 0.83 -30.61 5.10
C LEU A 425 1.56 -31.73 4.35
N MET A 426 2.63 -31.42 3.63
CA MET A 426 3.43 -32.41 2.89
C MET A 426 4.57 -32.99 3.72
N ASP A 427 4.85 -32.43 4.89
CA ASP A 427 5.88 -32.94 5.76
C ASP A 427 5.51 -34.31 6.36
N SER A 428 6.52 -35.18 6.47
CA SER A 428 6.42 -36.50 7.05
C SER A 428 6.41 -36.48 8.59
N ASP A 429 6.93 -35.42 9.21
CA ASP A 429 6.96 -35.22 10.66
C ASP A 429 6.17 -33.94 11.05
N PRO A 430 4.82 -34.03 11.12
CA PRO A 430 3.98 -32.88 11.38
C PRO A 430 4.13 -32.36 12.80
N VAL A 431 4.12 -31.04 12.96
CA VAL A 431 4.23 -30.40 14.26
C VAL A 431 2.94 -30.56 15.06
N ILE A 432 3.08 -31.15 16.24
CA ILE A 432 1.97 -31.26 17.20
C ILE A 432 2.03 -30.08 18.16
N ILE A 433 1.07 -29.16 18.03
CA ILE A 433 0.86 -28.09 19.00
C ILE A 433 0.17 -28.66 20.24
N ALA A 434 0.68 -28.34 21.43
CA ALA A 434 0.20 -28.89 22.68
C ALA A 434 -1.31 -28.63 22.91
N PRO A 435 -2.06 -29.62 23.45
CA PRO A 435 -3.49 -29.45 23.74
C PRO A 435 -3.70 -28.34 24.78
N GLY A 436 -4.49 -27.32 24.43
CA GLY A 436 -4.75 -26.13 25.25
C GLY A 436 -4.21 -24.82 24.66
N MET A 437 -3.24 -24.87 23.74
CA MET A 437 -2.77 -23.71 22.94
C MET A 437 -3.14 -23.84 21.46
N ASN A 438 -4.02 -24.77 21.12
CA ASN A 438 -4.40 -25.08 19.74
C ASN A 438 -5.51 -24.19 19.20
N VAL A 439 -6.14 -23.31 19.97
CA VAL A 439 -7.15 -22.38 19.45
C VAL A 439 -6.46 -21.08 19.04
N ILE A 440 -6.36 -20.83 17.73
CA ILE A 440 -5.64 -19.70 17.13
C ILE A 440 -6.64 -18.87 16.33
N ALA A 441 -6.73 -17.58 16.65
CA ALA A 441 -7.79 -16.68 16.19
C ALA A 441 -9.22 -17.18 16.48
N GLY A 442 -9.42 -18.29 17.20
CA GLY A 442 -10.70 -18.96 17.44
C GLY A 442 -11.01 -20.14 16.49
N GLU A 443 -10.06 -20.53 15.64
CA GLU A 443 -10.07 -21.81 14.94
C GLU A 443 -9.14 -22.81 15.64
N THR A 444 -9.55 -24.08 15.67
CA THR A 444 -8.70 -25.14 16.23
C THR A 444 -7.61 -25.53 15.23
N TYR A 445 -6.36 -25.23 15.55
CA TYR A 445 -5.18 -25.70 14.85
C TYR A 445 -5.16 -27.22 14.81
N SER A 446 -5.29 -27.74 13.60
CA SER A 446 -5.22 -29.16 13.31
C SER A 446 -4.94 -29.32 11.81
N ARG A 447 -4.41 -30.47 11.41
CA ARG A 447 -4.24 -30.81 10.00
C ARG A 447 -5.53 -30.63 9.20
N SER A 448 -6.68 -31.02 9.76
CA SER A 448 -7.98 -30.85 9.12
C SER A 448 -8.35 -29.38 8.95
N SER A 449 -8.12 -28.55 9.96
CA SER A 449 -8.39 -27.11 9.86
C SER A 449 -7.49 -26.43 8.83
N ILE A 450 -6.20 -26.79 8.77
CA ILE A 450 -5.29 -26.30 7.73
C ILE A 450 -5.84 -26.63 6.32
N ILE A 451 -6.28 -27.87 6.09
CA ILE A 451 -6.89 -28.28 4.82
C ILE A 451 -8.15 -27.44 4.50
N GLN A 452 -9.00 -27.20 5.50
CA GLN A 452 -10.22 -26.39 5.32
C GLN A 452 -9.89 -24.94 4.96
N GLN A 453 -8.95 -24.31 5.69
CA GLN A 453 -8.55 -22.92 5.43
C GLN A 453 -7.88 -22.77 4.06
N LEU A 454 -7.00 -23.70 3.67
CA LEU A 454 -6.41 -23.70 2.32
C LEU A 454 -7.46 -23.93 1.22
N SER A 455 -8.47 -24.75 1.47
CA SER A 455 -9.59 -24.95 0.54
C SER A 455 -10.42 -23.67 0.38
N LEU A 456 -10.67 -22.95 1.48
CA LEU A 456 -11.30 -21.63 1.45
C LEU A 456 -10.44 -20.64 0.67
N LEU A 457 -9.11 -20.62 0.87
CA LEU A 457 -8.18 -19.78 0.14
C LEU A 457 -8.22 -20.05 -1.37
N VAL A 458 -8.26 -21.32 -1.81
CA VAL A 458 -8.48 -21.69 -3.22
C VAL A 458 -9.79 -21.12 -3.75
N GLY A 459 -10.86 -21.18 -2.95
CA GLY A 459 -12.14 -20.55 -3.26
C GLY A 459 -12.04 -19.03 -3.39
N CYS A 460 -11.23 -18.39 -2.55
CA CYS A 460 -10.99 -16.95 -2.58
C CYS A 460 -10.30 -16.51 -3.89
N LEU A 461 -9.23 -17.22 -4.22
CA LEU A 461 -8.44 -17.00 -5.44
C LEU A 461 -9.23 -17.31 -6.72
N ASN A 462 -10.29 -18.13 -6.65
CA ASN A 462 -11.15 -18.42 -7.81
C ASN A 462 -12.15 -17.30 -8.10
N ALA A 463 -12.61 -16.55 -7.10
CA ALA A 463 -13.65 -15.55 -7.32
C ALA A 463 -13.12 -14.25 -7.96
N THR A 464 -11.83 -14.17 -8.28
CA THR A 464 -11.27 -13.08 -9.08
C THR A 464 -11.65 -13.32 -10.56
N ASN A 465 -12.53 -12.49 -11.11
CA ASN A 465 -12.81 -12.47 -12.55
C ASN A 465 -11.52 -12.21 -13.33
N SER A 466 -11.43 -12.67 -14.58
CA SER A 466 -10.26 -12.44 -15.45
C SER A 466 -9.92 -10.97 -15.66
N SER A 467 -10.86 -10.06 -15.39
CA SER A 467 -10.70 -8.60 -15.47
C SER A 467 -10.17 -7.93 -14.20
N GLN A 468 -9.95 -8.67 -13.10
CA GLN A 468 -9.42 -8.12 -11.85
C GLN A 468 -7.88 -7.99 -11.89
N PRO A 469 -7.28 -7.02 -11.17
CA PRO A 469 -5.82 -6.90 -11.05
C PRO A 469 -5.19 -8.20 -10.57
N ASN A 470 -3.92 -8.49 -10.88
CA ASN A 470 -3.20 -9.73 -10.48
C ASN A 470 -3.89 -11.09 -10.81
N SER A 471 -4.85 -11.14 -11.74
CA SER A 471 -5.64 -12.36 -12.00
C SER A 471 -4.81 -13.59 -12.40
N SER A 472 -3.73 -13.39 -13.17
CA SER A 472 -2.80 -14.46 -13.56
C SER A 472 -2.05 -15.04 -12.35
N ILE A 473 -1.61 -14.19 -11.43
CA ILE A 473 -0.88 -14.59 -10.22
C ILE A 473 -1.81 -15.36 -9.27
N SER A 474 -3.02 -14.85 -9.04
CA SER A 474 -4.04 -15.55 -8.25
C SER A 474 -4.35 -16.93 -8.82
N GLN A 475 -4.42 -17.07 -10.15
CA GLN A 475 -4.63 -18.36 -10.82
C GLN A 475 -3.47 -19.33 -10.63
N ASN A 476 -2.23 -18.86 -10.70
CA ASN A 476 -1.05 -19.68 -10.48
C ASN A 476 -0.97 -20.19 -9.03
N ILE A 477 -1.11 -19.28 -8.04
CA ILE A 477 -1.13 -19.63 -6.61
C ILE A 477 -2.23 -20.67 -6.34
N ARG A 478 -3.44 -20.42 -6.87
CA ARG A 478 -4.57 -21.34 -6.74
C ARG A 478 -4.25 -22.73 -7.30
N ALA A 479 -3.64 -22.79 -8.49
CA ALA A 479 -3.32 -24.05 -9.14
C ALA A 479 -2.37 -24.89 -8.27
N VAL A 480 -1.39 -24.27 -7.63
CA VAL A 480 -0.46 -24.99 -6.75
C VAL A 480 -1.12 -25.43 -5.45
N ILE A 481 -1.82 -24.55 -4.73
CA ILE A 481 -2.51 -24.93 -3.48
C ILE A 481 -3.49 -26.08 -3.77
N LYS A 482 -4.21 -26.00 -4.90
CA LYS A 482 -5.10 -27.09 -5.32
C LYS A 482 -4.35 -28.40 -5.58
N LYS A 483 -3.22 -28.37 -6.28
CA LYS A 483 -2.39 -29.58 -6.51
C LYS A 483 -1.95 -30.22 -5.19
N VAL A 484 -1.52 -29.42 -4.21
CA VAL A 484 -1.13 -29.89 -2.88
C VAL A 484 -2.31 -30.57 -2.18
N LEU A 485 -3.47 -29.91 -2.15
CA LEU A 485 -4.69 -30.46 -1.56
C LEU A 485 -5.13 -31.76 -2.26
N ASP A 486 -5.15 -31.77 -3.60
CA ASP A 486 -5.51 -32.95 -4.39
C ASP A 486 -4.56 -34.12 -4.09
N HIS A 487 -3.27 -33.86 -3.89
CA HIS A 487 -2.28 -34.88 -3.52
C HIS A 487 -2.55 -35.45 -2.13
N ILE A 488 -2.69 -34.60 -1.12
CA ILE A 488 -2.88 -35.02 0.28
C ILE A 488 -4.20 -35.79 0.46
N LEU A 489 -5.25 -35.37 -0.25
CA LEU A 489 -6.58 -35.98 -0.11
C LEU A 489 -6.72 -37.28 -0.91
N ASN A 490 -6.08 -37.40 -2.07
CA ASN A 490 -6.26 -38.56 -2.95
C ASN A 490 -5.11 -39.57 -2.91
N ASN A 491 -3.88 -39.14 -2.63
CA ASN A 491 -2.66 -39.96 -2.74
C ASN A 491 -1.68 -39.77 -1.56
N PRO A 492 -2.11 -39.95 -0.29
CA PRO A 492 -1.27 -39.68 0.87
C PRO A 492 -0.05 -40.61 1.01
N SER A 493 0.00 -41.74 0.29
CA SER A 493 1.05 -42.76 0.41
C SER A 493 2.17 -42.66 -0.64
N ILE A 494 2.07 -41.73 -1.60
CA ILE A 494 3.07 -41.56 -2.66
C ILE A 494 4.00 -40.43 -2.24
N PRO A 495 5.31 -40.66 -2.08
CA PRO A 495 6.24 -39.57 -1.77
C PRO A 495 6.24 -38.54 -2.91
N PRO A 496 6.30 -37.23 -2.61
CA PRO A 496 6.07 -36.15 -3.57
C PRO A 496 7.00 -36.21 -4.79
N ALA A 497 8.22 -36.73 -4.64
CA ALA A 497 9.18 -36.93 -5.72
C ALA A 497 8.66 -37.80 -6.90
N THR A 498 7.76 -38.76 -6.64
CA THR A 498 7.32 -39.76 -7.63
C THR A 498 6.27 -39.26 -8.63
N MET A 499 5.68 -38.08 -8.41
CA MET A 499 4.54 -37.56 -9.18
C MET A 499 4.93 -36.59 -10.31
N GLY A 500 6.20 -36.58 -10.74
CA GLY A 500 6.67 -35.65 -11.78
C GLY A 500 6.85 -34.22 -11.26
N PHE A 501 7.10 -34.06 -9.96
CA PHE A 501 7.76 -32.88 -9.42
C PHE A 501 9.28 -32.87 -9.75
N GLU A 502 9.77 -33.80 -10.57
CA GLU A 502 11.19 -33.96 -10.96
C GLU A 502 11.77 -32.80 -11.82
N GLY A 503 10.98 -31.76 -12.08
CA GLY A 503 11.47 -30.44 -12.54
C GLY A 503 10.80 -29.28 -11.82
N PHE A 504 10.05 -29.57 -10.75
CA PHE A 504 9.29 -28.65 -9.93
C PHE A 504 9.64 -28.92 -8.46
N ASP A 505 10.84 -28.49 -8.06
CA ASP A 505 11.27 -28.59 -6.67
C ASP A 505 10.33 -27.72 -5.83
N PHE A 506 9.31 -28.28 -5.17
CA PHE A 506 8.24 -27.49 -4.56
C PHE A 506 8.77 -26.41 -3.60
N THR A 507 9.89 -26.62 -2.92
CA THR A 507 10.54 -25.59 -2.13
C THR A 507 11.16 -24.51 -3.01
N THR A 508 11.98 -24.89 -3.98
CA THR A 508 12.70 -23.97 -4.86
C THR A 508 11.80 -23.28 -5.87
N ASP A 509 10.77 -23.95 -6.39
CA ASP A 509 9.75 -23.54 -7.36
C ASP A 509 8.50 -22.90 -6.76
N TRP A 510 8.23 -23.10 -5.47
CA TRP A 510 7.33 -22.22 -4.73
C TRP A 510 8.06 -21.01 -4.17
N ASP A 511 9.34 -21.12 -3.79
CA ASP A 511 10.25 -19.98 -3.65
C ASP A 511 10.53 -19.33 -5.02
N SER A 512 10.26 -20.04 -6.14
CA SER A 512 10.30 -19.51 -7.52
C SER A 512 8.94 -18.98 -8.03
N LEU A 513 7.80 -19.48 -7.59
CA LEU A 513 6.51 -18.79 -7.78
C LEU A 513 6.37 -17.60 -6.82
N ALA A 514 6.99 -17.73 -5.65
CA ALA A 514 7.47 -16.65 -4.84
C ALA A 514 8.84 -16.16 -5.32
N GLN A 515 9.21 -16.22 -6.63
CA GLN A 515 10.33 -15.44 -7.25
C GLN A 515 10.09 -13.93 -7.09
N PHE A 516 8.87 -13.56 -6.69
CA PHE A 516 8.55 -12.37 -5.93
C PHE A 516 9.02 -12.49 -4.45
N ASN A 517 10.16 -13.10 -4.18
CA ASN A 517 10.80 -13.30 -2.88
C ASN A 517 12.13 -14.00 -3.17
N LEU A 518 12.98 -13.34 -3.97
CA LEU A 518 14.36 -13.75 -4.25
C LEU A 518 15.12 -13.88 -2.94
N LEU A 519 15.18 -15.11 -2.44
CA LEU A 519 16.03 -15.46 -1.32
C LEU A 519 17.27 -16.24 -1.72
N ASP A 520 17.44 -16.79 -2.95
CA ASP A 520 18.71 -17.50 -3.26
C ASP A 520 19.19 -17.61 -4.74
N ASP A 521 18.47 -17.18 -5.80
CA ASP A 521 18.95 -17.42 -7.19
C ASP A 521 19.58 -16.20 -7.89
N PHE A 522 20.90 -16.07 -7.79
CA PHE A 522 21.75 -15.34 -8.74
C PHE A 522 22.67 -16.30 -9.48
N ASP A 523 22.12 -17.08 -10.42
CA ASP A 523 22.94 -17.87 -11.36
C ASP A 523 22.68 -17.53 -12.84
N TRP A 524 22.09 -16.36 -13.11
CA TRP A 524 21.91 -15.89 -14.50
C TRP A 524 23.08 -15.06 -15.04
N LEU A 525 24.12 -14.81 -14.24
CA LEU A 525 25.36 -14.13 -14.66
C LEU A 525 26.55 -15.10 -14.90
N SER A 526 26.36 -16.40 -14.71
CA SER A 526 27.39 -17.43 -14.96
C SER A 526 27.23 -18.13 -16.33
N GLN A 527 26.09 -18.02 -17.01
CA GLN A 527 25.87 -18.69 -18.30
C GLN A 527 26.59 -18.08 -19.52
N ASP A 528 27.23 -16.90 -19.38
CA ASP A 528 28.01 -16.29 -20.47
C ASP A 528 29.53 -16.45 -20.32
N ARG A 529 30.03 -17.29 -19.38
CA ARG A 529 31.48 -17.58 -19.26
C ARG A 529 31.93 -18.99 -19.62
N GLU A 530 31.02 -19.94 -19.87
CA GLU A 530 31.41 -21.31 -20.27
C GLU A 530 31.34 -21.57 -21.79
N MET A 531 30.93 -20.58 -22.58
CA MET A 531 30.86 -20.67 -24.05
C MET A 531 32.06 -20.07 -24.78
N GLU A 532 33.07 -19.53 -24.07
CA GLU A 532 34.34 -19.07 -24.68
C GLU A 532 35.54 -20.00 -24.43
N ASP A 533 35.53 -20.85 -23.40
CA ASP A 533 36.65 -21.78 -23.12
C ASP A 533 36.54 -23.16 -23.81
N SER A 534 35.46 -23.42 -24.54
CA SER A 534 35.26 -24.67 -25.31
C SER A 534 35.38 -24.48 -26.84
N ARG A 535 35.84 -23.33 -27.31
CA ARG A 535 36.21 -23.08 -28.73
C ARG A 535 37.71 -22.82 -28.95
N GLY A 536 38.55 -23.32 -28.04
CA GLY A 536 39.99 -23.16 -28.10
C GLY A 536 40.77 -24.45 -27.87
N LEU A 537 40.30 -25.62 -28.33
CA LEU A 537 41.08 -26.85 -28.44
C LEU A 537 40.35 -27.91 -29.28
N GLN A 538 40.34 -27.69 -30.60
CA GLN A 538 40.51 -28.73 -31.63
C GLN A 538 40.76 -28.10 -33.00
#